data_AF-A0A968M5K6-F1
#
_entry.id   AF-A0A968M5K6-F1
#
_cell.length_a   1.000
_cell.length_b   1.000
_cell.length_c   1.000
_cell.angle_alpha   90.00
_cell.angle_beta   90.00
_cell.angle_gamma   90.00
#
_symmetry.space_group_name_H-M   'P 1'
#
loop_
_entity.id
_entity.type
_entity.pdbx_description
1 polymer ?
#
loop_
_entity_poly.entity_id
_entity_poly.type
_entity_poly.pdbx_seq_one_letter_code
_entity_poly.pdbx_strand_id
1 'polypeptide(L)'
;MLSTQQFENCSNFSQELELKQLVQSNRVSIVYIHGTARSGSTIAEIVLTQLADLAIHQPFRGVLQKAGGRFRIAKMNFDADIYNSACGLIVKQINQHLQNKQKIIVIIKELAGFFHPYIWQRWLEIPDKFLFTIREPHIQYMSWLSAMTDKVFQGMVNYRKISIL
;
A
#
# COMPACT_ATOMS: atom_id res chain seq x y z
N MET A 1 -22.54 -9.36 -14.98
CA MET A 1 -21.94 -10.42 -14.14
C MET A 1 -20.84 -11.08 -14.96
N LEU A 2 -19.58 -10.98 -14.55
CA LEU A 2 -18.48 -11.67 -15.22
C LEU A 2 -18.47 -13.13 -14.73
N SER A 3 -18.34 -14.08 -15.66
CA SER A 3 -18.49 -15.51 -15.39
C SER A 3 -17.34 -16.05 -14.53
N THR A 4 -17.69 -17.02 -13.69
CA THR A 4 -16.81 -17.77 -12.77
C THR A 4 -15.59 -18.39 -13.46
N GLN A 5 -15.60 -18.54 -14.79
CA GLN A 5 -14.50 -19.09 -15.58
C GLN A 5 -13.29 -18.15 -15.72
N GLN A 6 -13.40 -16.85 -15.44
CA GLN A 6 -12.23 -15.98 -15.32
C GLN A 6 -11.51 -16.12 -13.96
N PHE A 7 -12.09 -16.84 -13.01
CA PHE A 7 -11.52 -17.03 -11.67
C PHE A 7 -10.55 -18.21 -11.58
N GLU A 8 -10.53 -19.13 -12.55
CA GLU A 8 -9.79 -20.41 -12.43
C GLU A 8 -8.34 -20.38 -12.91
N ASN A 9 -7.83 -19.25 -13.42
CA ASN A 9 -6.38 -19.06 -13.59
C ASN A 9 -5.72 -18.69 -12.24
N CYS A 10 -5.89 -19.56 -11.26
CA CYS A 10 -5.41 -19.47 -9.87
C CYS A 10 -3.90 -19.78 -9.70
N SER A 11 -3.10 -19.76 -10.76
CA SER A 11 -1.64 -19.91 -10.68
C SER A 11 -0.89 -18.59 -10.42
N ASN A 12 -1.55 -17.43 -10.55
CA ASN A 12 -0.88 -16.11 -10.50
C ASN A 12 -0.84 -15.42 -9.12
N PHE A 13 -1.44 -15.99 -8.06
CA PHE A 13 -1.51 -15.34 -6.73
C PHE A 13 -0.89 -16.17 -5.59
N SER A 14 0.22 -16.85 -5.85
CA SER A 14 0.91 -17.66 -4.83
C SER A 14 1.30 -16.87 -3.59
N GLN A 15 1.71 -15.61 -3.75
CA GLN A 15 2.15 -14.75 -2.65
C GLN A 15 0.98 -14.27 -1.77
N GLU A 16 -0.20 -14.05 -2.36
CA GLU A 16 -1.42 -13.75 -1.61
C GLU A 16 -1.80 -14.94 -0.70
N LEU A 17 -1.73 -16.15 -1.25
CA LEU A 17 -2.08 -17.36 -0.52
C LEU A 17 -1.14 -17.57 0.67
N GLU A 18 0.17 -17.40 0.47
CA GLU A 18 1.15 -17.46 1.55
C GLU A 18 0.87 -16.42 2.63
N LEU A 19 0.56 -15.18 2.23
CA LEU A 19 0.21 -14.12 3.18
C LEU A 19 -1.06 -14.45 3.99
N LYS A 20 -2.09 -15.00 3.35
CA LYS A 20 -3.32 -15.47 4.02
C LYS A 20 -3.02 -16.57 5.04
N GLN A 21 -2.18 -17.54 4.68
CA GLN A 21 -1.78 -18.62 5.58
C GLN A 21 -1.02 -18.12 6.82
N LEU A 22 -0.16 -17.11 6.65
CA LEU A 22 0.57 -16.49 7.77
C LEU A 22 -0.36 -15.81 8.78
N VAL A 23 -1.43 -15.16 8.31
CA VAL A 23 -2.44 -14.55 9.19
C VAL A 23 -3.33 -15.61 9.83
N GLN A 24 -3.84 -16.57 9.04
CA GLN A 24 -4.72 -17.65 9.51
C GLN A 24 -4.04 -18.57 10.54
N SER A 25 -2.73 -18.77 10.43
CA SER A 25 -1.94 -19.53 11.42
C SER A 25 -1.69 -18.77 12.73
N ASN A 26 -2.23 -17.55 12.88
CA ASN A 26 -2.10 -16.69 14.06
C ASN A 26 -0.64 -16.30 14.39
N ARG A 27 0.28 -16.49 13.44
CA ARG A 27 1.69 -16.08 13.54
C ARG A 27 1.88 -14.60 13.19
N VAL A 28 0.95 -14.03 12.44
CA VAL A 28 0.98 -12.63 12.05
C VAL A 28 -0.37 -12.02 12.36
N SER A 29 -0.38 -10.84 12.97
CA SER A 29 -1.56 -10.00 12.97
C SER A 29 -1.32 -8.74 12.14
N ILE A 30 -2.18 -8.46 11.17
CA ILE A 30 -2.06 -7.32 10.27
C ILE A 30 -3.12 -6.27 10.62
N VAL A 31 -2.66 -5.05 10.92
CA VAL A 31 -3.49 -3.85 10.97
C VAL A 31 -3.27 -3.05 9.68
N TYR A 32 -4.30 -2.97 8.85
CA TYR A 32 -4.25 -2.24 7.60
C TYR A 32 -4.81 -0.83 7.75
N ILE A 33 -3.96 0.17 7.56
CA ILE A 33 -4.31 1.59 7.60
C ILE A 33 -4.61 2.06 6.17
N HIS A 34 -5.83 2.54 5.97
CA HIS A 34 -6.29 3.05 4.70
C HIS A 34 -6.76 4.50 4.85
N GLY A 35 -6.54 5.30 3.81
CA GLY A 35 -7.06 6.66 3.77
C GLY A 35 -6.71 7.38 2.48
N THR A 36 -7.50 8.38 2.16
CA THR A 36 -7.18 9.33 1.10
C THR A 36 -5.90 10.10 1.42
N ALA A 37 -5.23 10.66 0.41
CA ALA A 37 -4.06 11.50 0.65
C ALA A 37 -4.41 12.68 1.56
N ARG A 38 -3.54 12.99 2.54
CA ARG A 38 -3.71 14.09 3.51
C ARG A 38 -4.82 13.89 4.55
N SER A 39 -5.28 12.65 4.76
CA SER A 39 -6.24 12.28 5.81
C SER A 39 -5.65 12.10 7.22
N GLY A 40 -4.32 12.13 7.36
CA GLY A 40 -3.63 11.78 8.61
C GLY A 40 -3.24 10.30 8.71
N SER A 41 -3.44 9.48 7.67
CA SER A 41 -3.03 8.06 7.64
C SER A 41 -1.56 7.81 7.97
N THR A 42 -0.65 8.71 7.59
CA THR A 42 0.78 8.59 7.93
C THR A 42 1.06 8.92 9.40
N ILE A 43 0.30 9.84 10.01
CA ILE A 43 0.42 10.09 11.46
C ILE A 43 -0.09 8.87 12.23
N ALA A 44 -1.23 8.30 11.80
CA ALA A 44 -1.76 7.08 12.40
C ALA A 44 -0.76 5.91 12.31
N GLU A 45 -0.12 5.74 11.16
CA GLU A 45 0.98 4.78 10.98
C GLU A 45 2.10 5.03 11.99
N ILE A 46 2.65 6.24 12.07
CA ILE A 46 3.74 6.61 13.00
C ILE A 46 3.38 6.34 14.46
N VAL A 47 2.15 6.67 14.89
CA VAL A 47 1.71 6.43 16.26
C VAL A 47 1.61 4.92 16.54
N LEU A 48 1.05 4.17 15.60
CA LEU A 48 0.85 2.74 15.78
C LEU A 48 2.13 1.91 15.62
N THR A 49 3.16 2.40 14.90
CA THR A 49 4.42 1.66 14.74
C THR A 49 5.09 1.35 16.08
N GLN A 50 4.85 2.16 17.11
CA GLN A 50 5.35 1.92 18.47
C GLN A 50 4.80 0.63 19.10
N LEU A 51 3.69 0.13 18.59
CA LEU A 51 3.00 -1.08 19.06
C LEU A 51 3.17 -2.28 18.11
N ALA A 52 3.87 -2.11 17.00
CA ALA A 52 4.06 -3.15 15.99
C ALA A 52 5.52 -3.59 15.90
N ASP A 53 5.70 -4.84 15.51
CA ASP A 53 7.03 -5.40 15.24
C ASP A 53 7.56 -4.96 13.87
N LEU A 54 6.64 -4.64 12.94
CA LEU A 54 6.95 -4.25 11.58
C LEU A 54 5.92 -3.23 11.07
N ALA A 55 6.41 -2.17 10.42
CA ALA A 55 5.57 -1.23 9.70
C ALA A 55 5.98 -1.20 8.21
N ILE A 56 5.02 -1.44 7.33
CA ILE A 56 5.23 -1.49 5.88
C ILE A 56 4.50 -0.31 5.23
N HIS A 57 5.29 0.67 4.78
CA HIS A 57 4.77 1.88 4.17
C HIS A 57 4.51 1.70 2.68
N GLN A 58 3.24 1.79 2.28
CA GLN A 58 2.75 1.86 0.90
C GLN A 58 3.33 0.78 -0.04
N PRO A 59 3.22 -0.52 0.30
CA PRO A 59 3.87 -1.57 -0.46
C PRO A 59 3.39 -1.62 -1.91
N PHE A 60 2.10 -1.41 -2.16
CA PHE A 60 1.52 -1.45 -3.50
C PHE A 60 1.97 -0.27 -4.35
N ARG A 61 1.92 0.93 -3.78
CA ARG A 61 2.40 2.13 -4.48
C ARG A 61 3.90 2.05 -4.75
N GLY A 62 4.68 1.49 -3.82
CA GLY A 62 6.12 1.27 -4.00
C GLY A 62 6.44 0.34 -5.17
N VAL A 63 5.73 -0.78 -5.29
CA VAL A 63 5.85 -1.69 -6.44
C VAL A 63 5.43 -0.99 -7.74
N LEU A 64 4.30 -0.27 -7.73
CA LEU A 64 3.81 0.50 -8.88
C LEU A 64 4.83 1.53 -9.40
N GLN A 65 5.51 2.23 -8.48
CA GLN A 65 6.55 3.20 -8.84
C GLN A 65 7.78 2.53 -9.45
N LYS A 66 8.22 1.40 -8.89
CA LYS A 66 9.35 0.62 -9.43
C LYS A 66 9.06 0.04 -10.81
N ALA A 67 7.81 -0.32 -11.09
CA ALA A 67 7.36 -0.81 -12.39
C ALA A 67 7.23 0.28 -13.48
N GLY A 68 7.61 1.53 -13.18
CA GLY A 68 7.69 2.62 -14.16
C GLY A 68 6.52 3.59 -14.18
N GLY A 69 5.44 3.38 -13.40
CA GLY A 69 4.37 4.34 -13.10
C GLY A 69 3.59 5.00 -14.28
N ARG A 70 2.26 5.19 -14.12
CA ARG A 70 1.30 5.99 -14.94
C ARG A 70 1.22 5.80 -16.48
N PHE A 71 2.17 5.15 -17.15
CA PHE A 71 2.26 5.13 -18.62
C PHE A 71 1.85 3.80 -19.30
N ARG A 72 1.19 2.87 -18.60
CA ARG A 72 0.79 1.58 -19.18
C ARG A 72 -0.72 1.52 -19.45
N ILE A 73 -1.07 1.20 -20.70
CA ILE A 73 -2.43 1.20 -21.27
C ILE A 73 -3.21 -0.09 -20.91
N ALA A 74 -2.53 -1.18 -20.51
CA ALA A 74 -3.16 -2.44 -20.11
C ALA A 74 -3.34 -2.55 -18.58
N LYS A 75 -4.44 -2.04 -18.04
CA LYS A 75 -4.61 -1.77 -16.60
C LYS A 75 -4.88 -3.01 -15.73
N MET A 76 -5.64 -4.00 -16.20
CA MET A 76 -6.12 -5.10 -15.33
C MET A 76 -5.04 -6.13 -14.97
N ASN A 77 -4.32 -6.66 -15.97
CA ASN A 77 -3.20 -7.58 -15.72
C ASN A 77 -2.10 -6.88 -14.91
N PHE A 78 -1.86 -5.60 -15.20
CA PHE A 78 -0.91 -4.79 -14.46
C PHE A 78 -1.30 -4.63 -12.99
N ASP A 79 -2.57 -4.35 -12.68
CA ASP A 79 -3.03 -4.24 -11.29
C ASP A 79 -2.87 -5.58 -10.52
N ALA A 80 -3.14 -6.71 -11.19
CA ALA A 80 -2.93 -8.04 -10.61
C ALA A 80 -1.46 -8.36 -10.33
N ASP A 81 -0.56 -8.01 -11.27
CA ASP A 81 0.89 -8.20 -11.12
C ASP A 81 1.45 -7.33 -9.99
N ILE A 82 1.01 -6.07 -9.92
CA ILE A 82 1.38 -5.15 -8.82
C ILE A 82 0.90 -5.70 -7.49
N TYR A 83 -0.34 -6.20 -7.43
CA TYR A 83 -0.92 -6.77 -6.22
C TYR A 83 -0.13 -8.01 -5.76
N ASN A 84 0.09 -8.99 -6.62
CA ASN A 84 0.82 -10.21 -6.25
C ASN A 84 2.28 -9.89 -5.85
N SER A 85 2.93 -8.98 -6.58
CA SER A 85 4.30 -8.54 -6.26
C SER A 85 4.38 -7.82 -4.92
N ALA A 86 3.38 -7.00 -4.58
CA ALA A 86 3.30 -6.32 -3.29
C ALA A 86 3.03 -7.31 -2.15
N CYS A 87 2.15 -8.29 -2.35
CA CYS A 87 1.98 -9.41 -1.41
C CYS A 87 3.31 -10.13 -1.16
N GLY A 88 4.09 -10.41 -2.21
CA GLY A 88 5.40 -11.05 -2.05
C GLY A 88 6.41 -10.20 -1.29
N LEU A 89 6.38 -8.87 -1.49
CA LEU A 89 7.20 -7.94 -0.70
C LEU A 89 6.81 -7.95 0.78
N ILE A 90 5.51 -8.01 1.08
CA ILE A 90 4.99 -8.08 2.45
C ILE A 90 5.42 -9.40 3.10
N VAL A 91 5.18 -10.54 2.43
CA VAL A 91 5.58 -11.89 2.87
C VAL A 91 7.08 -11.94 3.19
N LYS A 92 7.92 -11.43 2.28
CA LYS A 92 9.38 -11.40 2.48
C LYS A 92 9.77 -10.67 3.77
N GLN A 93 9.19 -9.49 4.03
CA GLN A 93 9.52 -8.71 5.23
C GLN A 93 9.00 -9.38 6.51
N ILE A 94 7.81 -9.99 6.45
CA ILE A 94 7.24 -10.76 7.55
C ILE A 94 8.14 -11.95 7.90
N ASN A 95 8.53 -12.75 6.90
CA ASN A 95 9.34 -13.94 7.10
C ASN A 95 10.71 -13.60 7.73
N GLN A 96 11.30 -12.46 7.38
CA GLN A 96 12.52 -11.96 8.03
C GLN A 96 12.33 -11.71 9.54
N HIS A 97 11.19 -11.19 9.95
CA HIS A 97 10.90 -10.93 11.37
C HIS A 97 10.50 -12.22 12.12
N LEU A 98 9.82 -13.15 11.45
CA LEU A 98 9.44 -14.44 12.02
C LEU A 98 10.62 -15.40 12.26
N GLN A 99 11.81 -15.13 11.71
CA GLN A 99 13.02 -15.88 12.04
C GLN A 99 13.37 -15.77 13.53
N ASN A 100 13.06 -14.64 14.16
CA ASN A 100 13.44 -14.32 15.54
C ASN A 100 12.23 -14.28 16.50
N LYS A 101 11.00 -14.41 15.98
CA LYS A 101 9.76 -14.28 16.76
C LYS A 101 8.72 -15.30 16.31
N GLN A 102 8.01 -15.88 17.27
CA GLN A 102 6.92 -16.83 16.97
C GLN A 102 5.68 -16.14 16.39
N LYS A 103 5.37 -14.94 16.90
CA LYS A 103 4.24 -14.11 16.49
C LYS A 103 4.68 -12.66 16.33
N ILE A 104 4.14 -11.96 15.33
CA ILE A 104 4.39 -10.53 15.09
C ILE A 104 3.10 -9.75 14.81
N ILE A 105 3.12 -8.47 15.15
CA ILE A 105 2.12 -7.46 14.76
C ILE A 105 2.72 -6.62 13.63
N VAL A 106 1.99 -6.53 12.52
CA VAL A 106 2.39 -5.82 11.31
C VAL A 106 1.40 -4.71 11.04
N ILE A 107 1.91 -3.51 10.83
CA ILE A 107 1.12 -2.39 10.32
C ILE A 107 1.43 -2.24 8.85
N ILE A 108 0.38 -2.21 8.03
CA ILE A 108 0.51 -1.94 6.61
C ILE A 108 -0.31 -0.70 6.33
N LYS A 109 0.34 0.36 5.84
CA LYS A 109 -0.36 1.59 5.45
C LYS A 109 -0.35 1.71 3.95
N GLU A 110 -1.49 2.06 3.35
CA GLU A 110 -1.55 2.47 1.94
C GLU A 110 -2.45 3.69 1.77
N LEU A 111 -2.13 4.53 0.80
CA LEU A 111 -3.05 5.59 0.37
C LEU A 111 -4.10 4.99 -0.55
N ALA A 112 -5.31 5.57 -0.56
CA ALA A 112 -6.35 5.18 -1.48
C ALA A 112 -5.83 5.15 -2.94
N GLY A 113 -5.56 3.94 -3.42
CA GLY A 113 -5.26 3.62 -4.80
C GLY A 113 -6.40 2.73 -5.27
N PHE A 114 -7.08 3.13 -6.34
CA PHE A 114 -8.20 2.36 -6.88
C PHE A 114 -7.64 1.16 -7.63
N PHE A 115 -7.40 0.07 -6.91
CA PHE A 115 -7.40 -1.24 -7.52
C PHE A 115 -8.76 -1.53 -8.14
N HIS A 116 -8.80 -2.41 -9.13
CA HIS A 116 -10.06 -2.95 -9.59
C HIS A 116 -10.82 -3.60 -8.43
N PRO A 117 -12.16 -3.44 -8.30
CA PRO A 117 -12.93 -3.96 -7.17
C PRO A 117 -12.67 -5.42 -6.77
N TYR A 118 -12.34 -6.31 -7.71
CA TYR A 118 -12.05 -7.71 -7.40
C TYR A 118 -10.74 -7.89 -6.60
N ILE A 119 -9.69 -7.09 -6.88
CA ILE A 119 -8.43 -7.13 -6.12
C ILE A 119 -8.69 -6.63 -4.70
N TRP A 120 -9.53 -5.59 -4.58
CA TRP A 120 -9.91 -5.08 -3.27
C TRP A 120 -10.65 -6.13 -2.43
N GLN A 121 -11.61 -6.84 -3.03
CA GLN A 121 -12.31 -7.94 -2.36
C GLN A 121 -11.33 -9.00 -1.84
N ARG A 122 -10.32 -9.38 -2.63
CA ARG A 122 -9.27 -10.33 -2.22
C ARG A 122 -8.40 -9.80 -1.08
N TRP A 123 -8.01 -8.53 -1.15
CA TRP A 123 -7.19 -7.89 -0.12
C TRP A 123 -7.93 -7.77 1.21
N LEU A 124 -9.24 -7.48 1.18
CA LEU A 124 -10.04 -7.32 2.39
C LEU A 124 -10.10 -8.58 3.28
N GLU A 125 -9.82 -9.75 2.71
CA GLU A 125 -9.80 -11.04 3.43
C GLU A 125 -8.51 -11.29 4.21
N ILE A 126 -7.48 -10.43 4.07
CA ILE A 126 -6.14 -10.70 4.61
C ILE A 126 -5.89 -9.98 5.96
N PRO A 127 -6.09 -8.65 6.10
CA PRO A 127 -5.87 -7.99 7.37
C PRO A 127 -6.87 -8.39 8.44
N ASP A 128 -6.43 -8.52 9.70
CA ASP A 128 -7.33 -8.77 10.83
C ASP A 128 -8.14 -7.54 11.21
N LYS A 129 -7.54 -6.36 11.02
CA LYS A 129 -8.12 -5.08 11.43
C LYS A 129 -7.89 -4.02 10.37
N PHE A 130 -8.87 -3.14 10.25
CA PHE A 130 -8.82 -2.00 9.36
C PHE A 130 -8.91 -0.70 10.17
N LEU A 131 -8.03 0.24 9.85
CA LEU A 131 -8.13 1.62 10.32
C LEU A 131 -8.35 2.53 9.12
N PHE A 132 -9.57 3.04 8.98
CA PHE A 132 -9.91 4.01 7.97
C PHE A 132 -9.75 5.43 8.52
N THR A 133 -8.86 6.21 7.90
CA THR A 133 -8.68 7.62 8.25
C THR A 133 -9.53 8.48 7.32
N ILE A 134 -10.44 9.24 7.93
CA ILE A 134 -11.33 10.17 7.24
C ILE A 134 -11.02 11.57 7.76
N ARG A 135 -10.95 12.53 6.84
CA ARG A 135 -10.76 13.94 7.15
C ARG A 135 -11.78 14.77 6.39
N GLU A 136 -12.15 15.90 6.96
CA GLU A 136 -13.00 16.90 6.33
C GLU A 136 -12.44 17.26 4.92
N PRO A 137 -13.27 17.17 3.85
CA PRO A 137 -12.81 17.32 2.47
C PRO A 137 -12.13 18.65 2.15
N HIS A 138 -12.64 19.76 2.66
CA HIS A 138 -12.07 21.08 2.38
C HIS A 138 -10.66 21.21 2.97
N ILE A 139 -10.46 20.77 4.21
CA ILE A 139 -9.14 20.78 4.86
C ILE A 139 -8.18 19.82 4.14
N GLN A 140 -8.65 18.65 3.73
CA GLN A 140 -7.84 17.69 2.99
C GLN A 140 -7.38 18.27 1.64
N TYR A 141 -8.29 18.92 0.91
CA TYR A 141 -8.02 19.59 -0.35
C TYR A 141 -7.02 20.74 -0.20
N MET A 142 -7.24 21.64 0.76
CA MET A 142 -6.32 22.74 1.04
C MET A 142 -4.92 22.24 1.42
N SER A 143 -4.85 21.16 2.20
CA SER A 143 -3.58 20.53 2.56
C SER A 143 -2.85 19.92 1.36
N TRP A 144 -3.59 19.42 0.37
CA TRP A 144 -3.04 18.92 -0.89
C TRP A 144 -2.56 20.06 -1.79
N LEU A 145 -3.35 21.13 -1.93
CA LEU A 145 -2.98 22.32 -2.69
C LEU A 145 -1.72 22.98 -2.13
N SER A 146 -1.64 23.18 -0.82
CA SER A 146 -0.45 23.69 -0.15
C SER A 146 0.78 22.81 -0.44
N ALA A 147 0.66 21.49 -0.35
CA ALA A 147 1.78 20.60 -0.67
C ALA A 147 2.21 20.64 -2.16
N MET A 148 1.27 20.90 -3.08
CA MET A 148 1.60 21.05 -4.50
C MET A 148 2.25 22.40 -4.81
N THR A 149 1.74 23.47 -4.23
CA THR A 149 2.33 24.81 -4.36
C THR A 149 3.76 24.83 -3.81
N ASP A 150 3.99 24.26 -2.63
CA ASP A 150 5.34 24.12 -2.06
C ASP A 150 6.31 23.41 -3.01
N LYS A 151 5.87 22.32 -3.65
CA LYS A 151 6.70 21.58 -4.62
C LYS A 151 7.02 22.39 -5.86
N VAL A 152 6.07 23.16 -6.37
CA VAL A 152 6.30 24.04 -7.53
C VAL A 152 7.34 25.11 -7.17
N PHE A 153 7.19 25.76 -6.01
CA PHE A 153 8.11 26.81 -5.58
C PHE A 153 9.51 26.28 -5.20
N GLN A 154 9.61 25.14 -4.52
CA GLN A 154 10.90 24.48 -4.26
C GLN A 154 11.59 24.01 -5.54
N GLY A 155 10.83 23.55 -6.54
CA GLY A 155 11.35 23.23 -7.87
C GLY A 155 11.96 24.46 -8.55
N MET A 156 11.29 25.61 -8.48
CA MET A 156 11.81 26.88 -9.04
C MET A 156 13.11 27.36 -8.39
N VAL A 157 13.32 27.10 -7.09
CA VAL A 157 14.58 27.44 -6.40
C VAL A 157 15.74 26.57 -6.90
N ASN A 158 15.50 25.30 -7.21
CA ASN A 158 16.54 24.41 -7.75
C ASN A 158 16.93 24.73 -9.20
N TYR A 159 16.02 25.26 -10.03
CA TYR A 159 16.38 25.73 -11.38
C TYR A 159 17.28 26.98 -11.35
N ARG A 160 17.16 27.85 -10.33
CA ARG A 160 18.04 29.03 -10.20
C ARG A 160 19.49 28.71 -9.81
N LYS A 161 19.78 27.51 -9.31
CA LYS A 161 21.15 27.08 -8.95
C LYS A 161 21.98 26.57 -10.13
N ILE A 162 21.41 26.46 -11.34
CA ILE A 162 22.10 25.88 -12.52
C ILE A 162 22.62 26.97 -13.48
N SER A 163 22.47 28.25 -13.17
CA SER A 163 22.83 29.35 -14.09
C SER A 163 23.86 30.31 -13.52
N ILE A 164 25.01 29.81 -13.07
CA ILE A 164 26.26 30.59 -13.02
C ILE A 164 27.43 29.62 -13.28
N LEU A 165 27.78 29.44 -14.55
CA LEU A 165 29.12 29.12 -15.03
C LEU A 165 29.33 29.89 -16.33
#